data_AF-A0A3R6KBK8-F1
#
_entry.id   AF-A0A3R6KBK8-F1
#
_cell.length_a   1.000
_cell.length_b   1.000
_cell.length_c   1.000
_cell.angle_alpha   90.00
_cell.angle_beta   90.00
_cell.angle_gamma   90.00
#
_symmetry.space_group_name_H-M   'P 1'
#
loop_
_entity.id
_entity.type
_entity.pdbx_description
1 polymer ?
#
loop_
_entity_poly.entity_id
_entity_poly.type
_entity_poly.pdbx_seq_one_letter_code
_entity_poly.pdbx_strand_id
1 'polypeptide(L)'
;MKENFKSGFVTIIGRPNVGKSTLMNHLIGQKIAITSNKPQTTRNRIQTVYTDMERGQIVFLDTPGIHKAKNKLGEYMVNTAEHTLNEVDVILWLVEPSNFIGAGEQHIIEQLKKTKTPVILVINKVDTVSRDKILEFIDTYRKVYDFAEIVPASALRAQNLDTVLDMIFKYLPYGPQFYDEDTITDQPERAIVAEIIREKALHALDDEIPHGIAVCIDRMKQRKGQNIMDIEATIVCERDSHKGIVIGKGGAMLKKIGSNARYEIERLLEEQVNLKLWVKVKKDWRDSDSMMKNFGYNKDEI
;
A
#
# COMPACT_ATOMS: atom_id res chain seq x y z
N MET A 1 -15.23 -1.91 28.42
CA MET A 1 -15.50 -1.88 26.96
C MET A 1 -16.80 -1.12 26.76
N LYS A 2 -16.82 -0.10 25.88
CA LYS A 2 -18.06 0.64 25.60
C LYS A 2 -19.01 -0.31 24.85
N GLU A 3 -20.28 -0.40 25.27
CA GLU A 3 -21.30 -1.29 24.68
C GLU A 3 -21.56 -1.04 23.18
N ASN A 4 -21.05 0.05 22.61
CA ASN A 4 -21.19 0.43 21.20
C ASN A 4 -19.86 0.51 20.42
N PHE A 5 -18.80 -0.18 20.86
CA PHE A 5 -17.51 -0.15 20.16
C PHE A 5 -17.52 -1.08 18.94
N LYS A 6 -17.26 -0.52 17.76
CA LYS A 6 -17.15 -1.30 16.52
C LYS A 6 -15.70 -1.64 16.19
N SER A 7 -15.45 -2.83 15.70
CA SER A 7 -14.11 -3.17 15.23
C SER A 7 -14.14 -4.24 14.16
N GLY A 8 -13.16 -4.20 13.27
CA GLY A 8 -13.02 -5.22 12.24
C GLY A 8 -11.99 -4.86 11.18
N PHE A 9 -11.89 -5.75 10.20
CA PHE A 9 -10.88 -5.71 9.16
C PHE A 9 -11.47 -5.13 7.87
N VAL A 10 -10.71 -4.24 7.23
CA VAL A 10 -11.14 -3.54 6.02
C VAL A 10 -10.04 -3.61 4.98
N THR A 11 -10.33 -4.07 3.77
CA THR A 11 -9.33 -4.03 2.69
C THR A 11 -9.63 -2.94 1.70
N ILE A 12 -8.57 -2.37 1.13
CA ILE A 12 -8.66 -1.38 0.05
C ILE A 12 -8.19 -2.05 -1.24
N ILE A 13 -9.10 -2.23 -2.18
CA ILE A 13 -8.80 -2.79 -3.50
C ILE A 13 -9.03 -1.78 -4.61
N GLY A 14 -8.54 -2.13 -5.79
CA GLY A 14 -8.65 -1.30 -6.97
C GLY A 14 -7.40 -1.44 -7.83
N ARG A 15 -7.50 -0.94 -9.05
CA ARG A 15 -6.38 -0.97 -9.99
C ARG A 15 -5.15 -0.22 -9.45
N PRO A 16 -3.96 -0.46 -10.01
CA PRO A 16 -2.81 0.39 -9.71
C PRO A 16 -3.12 1.88 -9.91
N ASN A 17 -2.49 2.74 -9.12
CA ASN A 17 -2.56 4.20 -9.19
C ASN A 17 -3.90 4.90 -8.86
N VAL A 18 -4.96 4.16 -8.53
CA VAL A 18 -6.27 4.75 -8.13
C VAL A 18 -6.23 5.51 -6.79
N GLY A 19 -5.11 5.46 -6.06
CA GLY A 19 -4.88 6.24 -4.83
C GLY A 19 -5.14 5.49 -3.52
N LYS A 20 -5.04 4.15 -3.50
CA LYS A 20 -5.21 3.31 -2.30
C LYS A 20 -4.32 3.73 -1.12
N SER A 21 -3.01 3.73 -1.32
CA SER A 21 -2.05 4.12 -0.28
C SER A 21 -2.15 5.61 0.08
N THR A 22 -2.59 6.46 -0.86
CA THR A 22 -2.88 7.88 -0.57
C THR A 22 -4.08 8.03 0.36
N LEU A 23 -5.15 7.26 0.15
CA LEU A 23 -6.30 7.22 1.05
C LEU A 23 -5.85 6.71 2.42
N MET A 24 -5.11 5.59 2.46
CA MET A 24 -4.63 4.99 3.70
C MET A 24 -3.83 5.99 4.55
N ASN A 25 -2.79 6.59 3.97
CA ASN A 25 -1.94 7.53 4.68
C ASN A 25 -2.71 8.77 5.17
N HIS A 26 -3.77 9.20 4.47
CA HIS A 26 -4.61 10.30 4.93
C HIS A 26 -5.50 9.89 6.11
N LEU A 27 -6.15 8.72 6.04
CA LEU A 27 -7.01 8.24 7.12
C LEU A 27 -6.21 8.03 8.40
N ILE A 28 -4.99 7.51 8.29
CA ILE A 28 -4.09 7.25 9.41
C ILE A 28 -3.39 8.53 9.90
N GLY A 29 -3.24 9.55 9.06
CA GLY A 29 -2.52 10.79 9.39
C GLY A 29 -0.99 10.65 9.37
N GLN A 30 -0.47 9.46 9.07
CA GLN A 30 0.96 9.19 8.93
C GLN A 30 1.26 8.42 7.64
N LYS A 31 2.47 8.59 7.12
CA LYS A 31 2.91 7.89 5.91
C LYS A 31 3.46 6.51 6.28
N ILE A 32 2.58 5.51 6.26
CA ILE A 32 2.93 4.11 6.53
C ILE A 32 3.07 3.31 5.23
N ALA A 33 2.12 3.47 4.31
CA ALA A 33 2.14 2.78 3.02
C ALA A 33 2.88 3.61 1.97
N ILE A 34 3.77 2.98 1.22
CA ILE A 34 4.49 3.69 0.16
C ILE A 34 3.60 4.00 -1.04
N THR A 35 3.94 5.08 -1.75
CA THR A 35 3.17 5.62 -2.87
C THR A 35 4.06 5.79 -4.10
N SER A 36 3.60 5.32 -5.26
CA SER A 36 4.24 5.62 -6.54
C SER A 36 3.19 5.64 -7.64
N ASN A 37 3.48 6.35 -8.74
CA ASN A 37 2.70 6.31 -9.97
C ASN A 37 2.98 5.04 -10.80
N LYS A 38 3.82 4.13 -10.28
CA LYS A 38 4.15 2.87 -10.92
C LYS A 38 3.24 1.75 -10.45
N PRO A 39 2.88 0.82 -11.36
CA PRO A 39 2.15 -0.37 -10.96
C PRO A 39 2.99 -1.23 -9.98
N GLN A 40 2.32 -2.13 -9.25
CA GLN A 40 2.97 -3.04 -8.29
C GLN A 40 3.76 -2.31 -7.18
N THR A 41 3.23 -1.17 -6.72
CA THR A 41 3.81 -0.40 -5.61
C THR A 41 3.69 -1.17 -4.29
N THR A 42 2.50 -1.54 -3.82
CA THR A 42 2.32 -2.42 -2.64
C THR A 42 2.54 -3.88 -3.03
N ARG A 43 3.36 -4.62 -2.25
CA ARG A 43 3.69 -6.03 -2.50
C ARG A 43 3.40 -6.98 -1.34
N ASN A 44 3.37 -6.48 -0.11
CA ASN A 44 3.03 -7.23 1.09
C ASN A 44 1.64 -6.86 1.57
N ARG A 45 1.01 -7.74 2.35
CA ARG A 45 -0.13 -7.36 3.20
C ARG A 45 0.41 -6.49 4.34
N ILE A 46 -0.12 -5.28 4.49
CA ILE A 46 0.26 -4.36 5.58
C ILE A 46 -0.98 -4.12 6.43
N GLN A 47 -0.85 -4.22 7.75
CA GLN A 47 -1.91 -3.79 8.64
C GLN A 47 -1.66 -2.36 9.09
N THR A 48 -2.65 -1.51 8.90
CA THR A 48 -2.67 -0.16 9.45
C THR A 48 -3.92 0.06 10.25
N VAL A 49 -3.78 0.64 11.43
CA VAL A 49 -4.83 0.70 12.43
C VAL A 49 -5.29 2.14 12.57
N TYR A 50 -6.59 2.33 12.40
CA TYR A 50 -7.27 3.59 12.71
C TYR A 50 -8.11 3.38 13.96
N THR A 51 -7.83 4.14 15.03
CA THR A 51 -8.57 4.06 16.29
C THR A 51 -9.32 5.36 16.54
N ASP A 52 -10.63 5.27 16.73
CA ASP A 52 -11.50 6.32 17.25
C ASP A 52 -12.12 5.81 18.56
N MET A 53 -11.74 6.40 19.69
CA MET A 53 -12.14 5.91 21.02
C MET A 53 -13.63 6.07 21.32
N GLU A 54 -14.38 6.82 20.52
CA GLU A 54 -15.83 6.94 20.62
C GLU A 54 -16.54 5.92 19.73
N ARG A 55 -16.02 5.68 18.53
CA ARG A 55 -16.67 4.88 17.49
C ARG A 55 -16.19 3.43 17.42
N GLY A 56 -14.88 3.21 17.48
CA GLY A 56 -14.31 1.91 17.20
C GLY A 56 -12.89 1.89 16.61
N GLN A 57 -12.45 0.70 16.18
CA GLN A 57 -11.14 0.48 15.56
C GLN A 57 -11.26 -0.20 14.20
N ILE A 58 -10.65 0.39 13.18
CA ILE A 58 -10.58 -0.16 11.83
C ILE A 58 -9.17 -0.72 11.64
N VAL A 59 -9.05 -2.02 11.36
CA VAL A 59 -7.78 -2.63 10.94
C VAL A 59 -7.77 -2.73 9.43
N PHE A 60 -7.09 -1.80 8.78
CA PHE A 60 -6.96 -1.83 7.34
C PHE A 60 -5.91 -2.85 6.90
N LEU A 61 -6.29 -3.71 5.96
CA LEU A 61 -5.41 -4.64 5.26
C LEU A 61 -5.08 -4.07 3.89
N ASP A 62 -3.95 -3.35 3.77
CA ASP A 62 -3.45 -2.89 2.47
C ASP A 62 -2.92 -4.11 1.70
N THR A 63 -3.46 -4.33 0.51
CA THR A 63 -3.15 -5.49 -0.31
C THR A 63 -2.49 -5.07 -1.60
N PRO A 64 -1.65 -5.94 -2.19
CA PRO A 64 -1.19 -5.74 -3.56
C PRO A 64 -2.36 -5.52 -4.53
N GLY A 65 -2.19 -4.64 -5.52
CA GLY A 65 -3.21 -4.42 -6.53
C GLY A 65 -3.49 -5.70 -7.34
N ILE A 66 -4.77 -6.03 -7.53
CA ILE A 66 -5.21 -7.17 -8.34
C ILE A 66 -4.85 -6.93 -9.82
N HIS A 67 -4.09 -7.85 -10.41
CA HIS A 67 -3.68 -7.81 -11.82
C HIS A 67 -3.28 -9.21 -12.31
N LYS A 68 -3.12 -9.40 -13.62
CA LYS A 68 -2.65 -10.68 -14.16
C LYS A 68 -1.17 -10.93 -13.82
N ALA A 69 -0.89 -12.01 -13.10
CA ALA A 69 0.46 -12.43 -12.74
C ALA A 69 1.30 -12.81 -13.98
N LYS A 70 2.61 -12.52 -13.91
CA LYS A 70 3.61 -12.85 -14.95
C LYS A 70 4.81 -13.65 -14.41
N ASN A 71 4.93 -13.78 -13.08
CA ASN A 71 6.00 -14.45 -12.35
C ASN A 71 5.50 -14.84 -10.96
N LYS A 72 6.29 -15.59 -10.19
CA LYS A 72 5.85 -16.05 -8.85
C LYS A 72 5.57 -14.92 -7.86
N LEU A 73 6.29 -13.81 -7.93
CA LEU A 73 5.95 -12.62 -7.13
C LEU A 73 4.56 -12.07 -7.47
N GLY A 74 4.22 -12.02 -8.75
CA GLY A 74 2.89 -11.63 -9.20
C GLY A 74 1.80 -12.60 -8.71
N GLU A 75 2.07 -13.90 -8.75
CA GLU A 75 1.16 -14.92 -8.21
C GLU A 75 0.94 -14.75 -6.71
N TYR A 76 2.04 -14.55 -5.95
CA TYR A 76 1.99 -14.24 -4.53
C TYR A 76 1.10 -13.02 -4.25
N MET A 77 1.29 -11.94 -5.00
CA MET A 77 0.50 -10.70 -4.86
C MET A 77 -0.99 -10.92 -5.13
N VAL A 78 -1.34 -11.67 -6.18
CA VAL A 78 -2.73 -11.98 -6.51
C VAL A 78 -3.36 -12.84 -5.43
N ASN A 79 -2.70 -13.91 -5.01
CA ASN A 79 -3.20 -14.79 -3.96
C ASN A 79 -3.41 -14.02 -2.65
N THR A 80 -2.46 -13.16 -2.27
CA THR A 80 -2.58 -12.31 -1.07
C THR A 80 -3.84 -11.43 -1.14
N ALA A 81 -4.11 -10.82 -2.29
CA ALA A 81 -5.31 -10.00 -2.48
C ALA A 81 -6.60 -10.85 -2.42
N GLU A 82 -6.64 -12.00 -3.10
CA GLU A 82 -7.81 -12.88 -3.12
C GLU A 82 -8.15 -13.47 -1.74
N HIS A 83 -7.15 -13.89 -0.97
CA HIS A 83 -7.34 -14.37 0.40
C HIS A 83 -7.89 -13.25 1.30
N THR A 84 -7.30 -12.06 1.23
CA THR A 84 -7.73 -10.91 2.04
C THR A 84 -9.20 -10.55 1.79
N LEU A 85 -9.69 -10.67 0.56
CA LEU A 85 -11.11 -10.39 0.24
C LEU A 85 -12.10 -11.28 1.02
N ASN A 86 -11.68 -12.46 1.47
CA ASN A 86 -12.53 -13.40 2.21
C ASN A 86 -12.40 -13.25 3.73
N GLU A 87 -11.41 -12.50 4.23
CA GLU A 87 -11.10 -12.34 5.65
C GLU A 87 -11.63 -11.04 6.25
N VAL A 88 -12.05 -10.09 5.41
CA VAL A 88 -12.47 -8.75 5.85
C VAL A 88 -13.96 -8.62 6.08
N ASP A 89 -14.31 -7.71 6.99
CA ASP A 89 -15.68 -7.32 7.31
C ASP A 89 -16.25 -6.30 6.32
N VAL A 90 -15.39 -5.48 5.70
CA VAL A 90 -15.77 -4.47 4.69
C VAL A 90 -14.71 -4.39 3.59
N ILE A 91 -15.15 -4.26 2.33
CA ILE A 91 -14.26 -4.02 1.19
C ILE A 91 -14.47 -2.60 0.67
N LEU A 92 -13.38 -1.81 0.62
CA LEU A 92 -13.35 -0.54 -0.10
C LEU A 92 -12.82 -0.79 -1.52
N TRP A 93 -13.67 -0.64 -2.52
CA TRP A 93 -13.22 -0.65 -3.91
C TRP A 93 -12.99 0.78 -4.40
N LEU A 94 -11.72 1.15 -4.59
CA LEU A 94 -11.33 2.44 -5.12
C LEU A 94 -11.21 2.43 -6.64
N VAL A 95 -11.81 3.44 -7.27
CA VAL A 95 -11.75 3.69 -8.71
C VAL A 95 -11.45 5.15 -9.01
N GLU A 96 -11.03 5.45 -10.23
CA GLU A 96 -10.95 6.82 -10.74
C GLU A 96 -12.25 7.22 -11.44
N PRO A 97 -12.52 8.53 -11.60
CA PRO A 97 -13.73 9.00 -12.27
C PRO A 97 -13.65 8.64 -13.77
N SER A 98 -14.47 7.68 -14.20
CA SER A 98 -14.49 7.16 -15.57
C SER A 98 -15.85 6.57 -15.90
N ASN A 99 -16.32 6.79 -17.13
CA ASN A 99 -17.51 6.13 -17.70
C ASN A 99 -17.17 4.82 -18.43
N PHE A 100 -15.90 4.39 -18.40
CA PHE A 100 -15.44 3.17 -19.04
C PHE A 100 -15.09 2.09 -18.01
N ILE A 101 -15.80 0.96 -18.10
CA ILE A 101 -15.54 -0.25 -17.31
C ILE A 101 -14.71 -1.20 -18.17
N GLY A 102 -13.39 -1.17 -17.95
CA GLY A 102 -12.44 -1.98 -18.69
C GLY A 102 -12.28 -3.38 -18.12
N ALA A 103 -11.40 -4.17 -18.75
CA ALA A 103 -11.09 -5.53 -18.32
C ALA A 103 -10.54 -5.62 -16.88
N GLY A 104 -9.83 -4.58 -16.41
CA GLY A 104 -9.30 -4.54 -15.05
C GLY A 104 -10.42 -4.40 -14.00
N GLU A 105 -11.38 -3.51 -14.25
CA GLU A 105 -12.57 -3.36 -13.41
C GLU A 105 -13.45 -4.61 -13.47
N GLN A 106 -13.67 -5.17 -14.66
CA GLN A 106 -14.44 -6.41 -14.85
C GLN A 106 -13.85 -7.58 -14.05
N HIS A 107 -12.53 -7.73 -14.05
CA HIS A 107 -11.86 -8.79 -13.30
C HIS A 107 -12.07 -8.63 -11.78
N ILE A 108 -11.99 -7.40 -11.26
CA ILE A 108 -12.28 -7.12 -9.84
C ILE A 108 -13.76 -7.42 -9.53
N ILE A 109 -14.69 -7.01 -10.40
CA ILE A 109 -16.12 -7.31 -10.25
C ILE A 109 -16.36 -8.82 -10.16
N GLU A 110 -15.70 -9.62 -11.01
CA GLU A 110 -15.83 -11.08 -10.99
C GLU A 110 -15.34 -11.69 -9.67
N GLN A 111 -14.30 -11.14 -9.05
CA GLN A 111 -13.84 -11.57 -7.73
C GLN A 111 -14.82 -11.14 -6.64
N LEU A 112 -15.28 -9.88 -6.65
CA LEU A 112 -16.22 -9.34 -5.67
C LEU A 112 -17.55 -10.11 -5.66
N LYS A 113 -18.02 -10.58 -6.81
CA LYS A 113 -19.24 -11.42 -6.92
C LYS A 113 -19.12 -12.78 -6.20
N LYS A 114 -17.90 -13.22 -5.86
CA LYS A 114 -17.67 -14.47 -5.11
C LYS A 114 -17.69 -14.26 -3.60
N THR A 115 -17.68 -13.00 -3.14
CA THR A 115 -17.68 -12.65 -1.72
C THR A 115 -19.08 -12.25 -1.26
N LYS A 116 -19.34 -12.36 0.05
CA LYS A 116 -20.59 -11.86 0.67
C LYS A 116 -20.36 -10.57 1.46
N THR A 117 -19.12 -10.11 1.52
CA THR A 117 -18.69 -8.95 2.29
C THR A 117 -19.25 -7.67 1.67
N PRO A 118 -19.77 -6.72 2.47
CA PRO A 118 -20.26 -5.44 1.95
C PRO A 118 -19.14 -4.68 1.24
N VAL A 119 -19.42 -4.24 0.01
CA VAL A 119 -18.49 -3.45 -0.81
C VAL A 119 -18.94 -2.00 -0.84
N ILE A 120 -18.06 -1.10 -0.43
CA ILE A 120 -18.22 0.35 -0.58
C ILE A 120 -17.40 0.79 -1.77
N LEU A 121 -18.04 1.37 -2.79
CA LEU A 121 -17.34 2.00 -3.90
C LEU A 121 -16.84 3.38 -3.48
N VAL A 122 -15.55 3.64 -3.63
CA VAL A 122 -14.98 4.97 -3.47
C VAL A 122 -14.51 5.47 -4.82
N ILE A 123 -15.24 6.43 -5.40
CA ILE A 123 -14.82 7.11 -6.63
C ILE A 123 -13.83 8.19 -6.21
N ASN A 124 -12.54 7.86 -6.24
CA ASN A 124 -11.46 8.74 -5.79
C ASN A 124 -11.09 9.77 -6.87
N LYS A 125 -10.27 10.77 -6.51
CA LYS A 125 -9.76 11.82 -7.40
C LYS A 125 -10.85 12.70 -8.02
N VAL A 126 -11.98 12.90 -7.35
CA VAL A 126 -13.05 13.78 -7.85
C VAL A 126 -12.62 15.24 -8.03
N ASP A 127 -11.49 15.64 -7.45
CA ASP A 127 -10.86 16.95 -7.67
C ASP A 127 -10.32 17.14 -9.10
N THR A 128 -10.24 16.07 -9.89
CA THR A 128 -9.78 16.08 -11.29
C THR A 128 -10.90 16.29 -12.31
N VAL A 129 -12.16 16.34 -11.87
CA VAL A 129 -13.35 16.39 -12.72
C VAL A 129 -14.34 17.44 -12.23
N SER A 130 -15.25 17.87 -13.10
CA SER A 130 -16.35 18.76 -12.71
C SER A 130 -17.40 18.01 -11.88
N ARG A 131 -18.05 18.71 -10.94
CA ARG A 131 -19.07 18.12 -10.05
C ARG A 131 -20.24 17.51 -10.81
N ASP A 132 -20.66 18.11 -11.91
CA ASP A 132 -21.80 17.64 -12.71
C ASP A 132 -21.57 16.24 -13.31
N LYS A 133 -20.31 15.88 -13.58
CA LYS A 133 -19.96 14.55 -14.12
C LYS A 133 -19.94 13.45 -13.08
N ILE A 134 -19.89 13.78 -11.79
CA ILE A 134 -19.80 12.77 -10.72
C ILE A 134 -21.01 11.83 -10.74
N LEU A 135 -22.21 12.37 -11.03
CA LEU A 135 -23.43 11.58 -11.14
C LEU A 135 -23.37 10.56 -12.29
N GLU A 136 -22.71 10.90 -13.40
CA GLU A 136 -22.52 9.97 -14.53
C GLU A 136 -21.62 8.79 -14.13
N PHE A 137 -20.54 9.06 -13.39
CA PHE A 137 -19.64 8.01 -12.90
C PHE A 137 -20.35 7.09 -11.92
N ILE A 138 -21.12 7.64 -10.97
CA ILE A 138 -21.96 6.85 -10.05
C ILE A 138 -22.92 5.95 -10.84
N ASP A 139 -23.63 6.50 -11.83
CA ASP A 139 -24.57 5.75 -12.66
C ASP A 139 -23.89 4.64 -13.47
N THR A 140 -22.66 4.87 -13.93
CA THR A 140 -21.87 3.85 -14.63
C THR A 140 -21.56 2.67 -13.71
N TYR A 141 -21.01 2.92 -12.52
CA TYR A 141 -20.58 1.84 -11.64
C TYR A 141 -21.76 1.11 -10.98
N ARG A 142 -22.83 1.80 -10.57
CA ARG A 142 -24.00 1.15 -9.94
C ARG A 142 -24.68 0.11 -10.84
N LYS A 143 -24.49 0.20 -12.16
CA LYS A 143 -25.06 -0.75 -13.13
C LYS A 143 -24.29 -2.06 -13.24
N VAL A 144 -23.02 -2.08 -12.81
CA VAL A 144 -22.14 -3.25 -12.99
C VAL A 144 -21.94 -4.08 -11.72
N TYR A 145 -22.24 -3.51 -10.55
CA TYR A 145 -22.15 -4.19 -9.27
C TYR A 145 -23.13 -3.57 -8.25
N ASP A 146 -23.65 -4.40 -7.36
CA ASP A 146 -24.56 -4.00 -6.29
C ASP A 146 -23.75 -3.59 -5.06
N PHE A 147 -23.52 -2.29 -4.90
CA PHE A 147 -22.70 -1.75 -3.83
C PHE A 147 -23.53 -1.51 -2.57
N ALA A 148 -22.94 -1.74 -1.40
CA ALA A 148 -23.52 -1.35 -0.14
C ALA A 148 -23.64 0.19 -0.06
N GLU A 149 -22.60 0.91 -0.51
CA GLU A 149 -22.54 2.36 -0.57
C GLU A 149 -21.65 2.84 -1.73
N ILE A 150 -21.90 4.06 -2.21
CA ILE A 150 -21.07 4.72 -3.23
C ILE A 150 -20.68 6.12 -2.74
N VAL A 151 -19.39 6.36 -2.54
CA VAL A 151 -18.85 7.60 -1.96
C VAL A 151 -17.85 8.26 -2.93
N PRO A 152 -18.21 9.39 -3.56
CA PRO A 152 -17.25 10.21 -4.30
C PRO A 152 -16.32 10.94 -3.32
N ALA A 153 -15.01 10.84 -3.51
CA ALA A 153 -14.02 11.40 -2.58
C ALA A 153 -12.74 11.86 -3.29
N SER A 154 -11.93 12.66 -2.59
CA SER A 154 -10.55 12.93 -2.99
C SER A 154 -9.63 12.70 -1.81
N ALA A 155 -8.88 11.59 -1.86
CA ALA A 155 -7.83 11.30 -0.89
C ALA A 155 -6.77 12.41 -0.88
N LEU A 156 -6.37 12.92 -2.04
CA LEU A 156 -5.33 13.95 -2.16
C LEU A 156 -5.74 15.29 -1.54
N ARG A 157 -7.03 15.62 -1.58
CA ARG A 157 -7.58 16.90 -1.07
C ARG A 157 -8.30 16.77 0.26
N ALA A 158 -8.23 15.59 0.90
CA ALA A 158 -9.02 15.26 2.09
C ALA A 158 -10.52 15.59 1.94
N GLN A 159 -11.07 15.37 0.75
CA GLN A 159 -12.48 15.67 0.47
C GLN A 159 -13.33 14.42 0.72
N ASN A 160 -14.35 14.57 1.58
CA ASN A 160 -15.38 13.55 1.86
C ASN A 160 -14.84 12.26 2.50
N LEU A 161 -13.69 12.32 3.18
CA LEU A 161 -13.09 11.15 3.84
C LEU A 161 -13.83 10.73 5.12
N ASP A 162 -14.42 11.69 5.84
CA ASP A 162 -15.25 11.39 7.01
C ASP A 162 -16.46 10.53 6.62
N THR A 163 -17.09 10.81 5.49
CA THR A 163 -18.17 9.97 4.95
C THR A 163 -17.68 8.56 4.60
N VAL A 164 -16.44 8.40 4.10
CA VAL A 164 -15.86 7.07 3.87
C VAL A 164 -15.73 6.32 5.20
N LEU A 165 -15.21 6.97 6.24
CA LEU A 165 -15.13 6.39 7.60
C LEU A 165 -16.51 6.04 8.15
N ASP A 166 -17.49 6.93 7.99
CA ASP A 166 -18.88 6.72 8.40
C ASP A 166 -19.49 5.48 7.76
N MET A 167 -19.28 5.31 6.46
CA MET A 167 -19.76 4.13 5.76
C MET A 167 -19.01 2.88 6.22
N ILE A 168 -17.70 2.92 6.48
CA ILE A 168 -16.99 1.76 7.06
C ILE A 168 -17.59 1.37 8.41
N PHE A 169 -17.68 2.32 9.35
CA PHE A 169 -18.22 2.06 10.69
C PHE A 169 -19.68 1.62 10.64
N LYS A 170 -20.48 2.05 9.66
CA LYS A 170 -21.85 1.55 9.49
C LYS A 170 -21.89 0.02 9.34
N TYR A 171 -20.97 -0.55 8.56
CA TYR A 171 -20.93 -2.00 8.26
C TYR A 171 -20.01 -2.81 9.17
N LEU A 172 -19.09 -2.19 9.91
CA LEU A 172 -18.29 -2.92 10.89
C LEU A 172 -19.14 -3.56 12.01
N PRO A 173 -18.78 -4.77 12.47
CA PRO A 173 -19.44 -5.42 13.59
C PRO A 173 -19.04 -4.74 14.91
N TYR A 174 -19.82 -5.00 15.95
CA TYR A 174 -19.41 -4.70 17.31
C TYR A 174 -18.36 -5.71 17.76
N GLY A 175 -17.29 -5.25 18.40
CA GLY A 175 -16.16 -6.12 18.72
C GLY A 175 -15.16 -5.49 19.69
N PRO A 176 -14.18 -6.26 20.17
CA PRO A 176 -13.10 -5.74 20.99
C PRO A 176 -12.11 -4.92 20.17
N GLN A 177 -11.33 -4.08 20.84
CA GLN A 177 -10.15 -3.49 20.26
C GLN A 177 -9.09 -4.58 19.99
N PHE A 178 -8.50 -4.59 18.79
CA PHE A 178 -7.48 -5.57 18.36
C PHE A 178 -6.07 -5.12 18.74
N TYR A 179 -5.82 -3.81 18.72
CA TYR A 179 -4.51 -3.19 18.97
C TYR A 179 -4.63 -2.02 19.94
N ASP A 180 -3.58 -1.71 20.69
CA ASP A 180 -3.55 -0.55 21.59
C ASP A 180 -3.82 0.77 20.84
N GLU A 181 -4.31 1.79 21.56
CA GLU A 181 -4.79 3.06 20.98
C GLU A 181 -3.76 3.76 20.08
N ASP A 182 -2.49 3.73 20.50
CA ASP A 182 -1.37 4.37 19.79
C ASP A 182 -0.79 3.51 18.66
N THR A 183 -1.28 2.28 18.48
CA THR A 183 -0.78 1.40 17.42
C THR A 183 -1.32 1.88 16.08
N ILE A 184 -0.41 2.21 15.17
CA ILE A 184 -0.75 2.66 13.82
C ILE A 184 -0.46 1.58 12.77
N THR A 185 0.51 0.69 13.03
CA THR A 185 0.85 -0.42 12.12
C THR A 185 1.50 -1.56 12.89
N ASP A 186 1.36 -2.77 12.37
CA ASP A 186 2.04 -3.97 12.87
C ASP A 186 3.47 -4.13 12.32
N GLN A 187 3.88 -3.26 11.41
CA GLN A 187 5.19 -3.38 10.76
C GLN A 187 6.33 -2.90 11.65
N PRO A 188 7.44 -3.67 11.71
CA PRO A 188 8.64 -3.19 12.36
C PRO A 188 9.24 -2.02 11.56
N GLU A 189 9.81 -1.02 12.23
CA GLU A 189 10.39 0.18 11.60
C GLU A 189 11.35 -0.15 10.44
N ARG A 190 12.17 -1.19 10.58
CA ARG A 190 13.07 -1.65 9.51
C ARG A 190 12.36 -1.98 8.20
N ALA A 191 11.13 -2.51 8.26
CA ALA A 191 10.34 -2.83 7.08
C ALA A 191 9.85 -1.52 6.42
N ILE A 192 9.35 -0.59 7.22
CA ILE A 192 8.93 0.75 6.74
C ILE A 192 10.11 1.49 6.10
N VAL A 193 11.30 1.44 6.71
CA VAL A 193 12.54 2.03 6.15
C VAL A 193 12.92 1.37 4.82
N ALA A 194 12.85 0.04 4.71
CA ALA A 194 13.12 -0.66 3.45
C ALA A 194 12.16 -0.22 2.35
N GLU A 195 10.88 -0.08 2.70
CA GLU A 195 9.83 0.37 1.81
C GLU A 195 10.03 1.82 1.36
N ILE A 196 10.41 2.75 2.25
CA ILE A 196 10.75 4.13 1.87
C ILE A 196 11.88 4.17 0.84
N ILE A 197 12.96 3.40 1.05
CA ILE A 197 14.07 3.31 0.10
C ILE A 197 13.56 2.75 -1.25
N ARG A 198 12.72 1.71 -1.20
CA ARG A 198 12.11 1.13 -2.40
C ARG A 198 11.23 2.13 -3.12
N GLU A 199 10.43 2.92 -2.42
CA GLU A 199 9.61 3.99 -2.99
C GLU A 199 10.48 5.00 -3.76
N LYS A 200 11.61 5.43 -3.17
CA LYS A 200 12.52 6.36 -3.85
C LYS A 200 13.18 5.73 -5.07
N ALA A 201 13.49 4.44 -5.02
CA ALA A 201 13.94 3.70 -6.19
C ALA A 201 12.85 3.61 -7.26
N LEU A 202 11.59 3.37 -6.88
CA LEU A 202 10.45 3.35 -7.80
C LEU A 202 10.32 4.69 -8.54
N HIS A 203 10.39 5.81 -7.83
CA HIS A 203 10.30 7.15 -8.43
C HIS A 203 11.51 7.55 -9.27
N ALA A 204 12.71 7.10 -8.90
CA ALA A 204 13.94 7.57 -9.52
C ALA A 204 14.35 6.80 -10.78
N LEU A 205 13.94 5.54 -10.89
CA LEU A 205 14.25 4.65 -12.02
C LEU A 205 13.15 4.71 -13.06
N ASP A 206 13.29 4.02 -14.19
CA ASP A 206 12.30 4.00 -15.29
C ASP A 206 12.20 2.60 -15.91
N ASP A 207 11.25 2.44 -16.82
CA ASP A 207 10.94 1.19 -17.52
C ASP A 207 10.65 0.02 -16.55
N GLU A 208 11.16 -1.18 -16.85
CA GLU A 208 10.91 -2.41 -16.10
C GLU A 208 11.82 -2.57 -14.86
N ILE A 209 12.85 -1.72 -14.73
CA ILE A 209 13.86 -1.83 -13.66
C ILE A 209 13.25 -1.74 -12.25
N PRO A 210 12.35 -0.78 -11.94
CA PRO A 210 11.75 -0.65 -10.62
C PRO A 210 11.03 -1.93 -10.16
N HIS A 211 10.41 -2.65 -11.09
CA HIS A 211 9.66 -3.86 -10.79
C HIS A 211 10.57 -5.05 -10.45
N GLY A 212 11.84 -5.00 -10.83
CA GLY A 212 12.85 -6.02 -10.50
C GLY A 212 13.64 -5.75 -9.21
N ILE A 213 13.23 -4.75 -8.41
CA ILE A 213 13.97 -4.34 -7.21
C ILE A 213 13.33 -4.87 -5.92
N ALA A 214 14.18 -5.27 -4.97
CA ALA A 214 13.85 -5.46 -3.57
C ALA A 214 14.83 -4.66 -2.70
N VAL A 215 14.45 -4.34 -1.46
CA VAL A 215 15.33 -3.64 -0.50
C VAL A 215 15.38 -4.45 0.78
N CYS A 216 16.59 -4.64 1.31
CA CYS A 216 16.83 -5.30 2.59
C CYS A 216 17.56 -4.35 3.53
N ILE A 217 17.17 -4.30 4.80
CA ILE A 217 17.96 -3.63 5.85
C ILE A 217 18.97 -4.63 6.41
N ASP A 218 20.24 -4.41 6.11
CA ASP A 218 21.35 -5.24 6.61
C ASP A 218 21.64 -4.91 8.09
N ARG A 219 21.52 -3.63 8.46
CA ARG A 219 21.73 -3.14 9.83
C ARG A 219 20.93 -1.87 10.09
N MET A 220 20.35 -1.76 11.28
CA MET A 220 19.72 -0.54 11.79
C MET A 220 20.03 -0.45 13.28
N LYS A 221 20.78 0.58 13.70
CA LYS A 221 21.21 0.71 15.09
C LYS A 221 21.40 2.18 15.46
N GLN A 222 20.79 2.57 16.58
CA GLN A 222 21.02 3.89 17.17
C GLN A 222 22.48 4.00 17.64
N ARG A 223 23.11 5.13 17.32
CA ARG A 223 24.50 5.40 17.68
C ARG A 223 24.56 5.77 19.17
N LYS A 224 25.46 5.11 19.91
CA LYS A 224 25.59 5.33 21.35
C LYS A 224 25.82 6.81 21.68
N GLY A 225 24.94 7.39 22.50
CA GLY A 225 25.05 8.76 23.01
C GLY A 225 24.77 9.86 21.96
N GLN A 226 24.18 9.52 20.81
CA GLN A 226 23.83 10.48 19.77
C GLN A 226 22.42 10.19 19.24
N ASN A 227 21.67 11.24 18.88
CA ASN A 227 20.37 11.09 18.21
C ASN A 227 20.55 10.80 16.71
N ILE A 228 21.30 9.74 16.40
CA ILE A 228 21.65 9.32 15.03
C ILE A 228 21.37 7.83 14.87
N MET A 229 20.55 7.48 13.88
CA MET A 229 20.33 6.11 13.42
C MET A 229 21.33 5.74 12.31
N ASP A 230 22.18 4.74 12.55
CA ASP A 230 23.05 4.15 11.53
C ASP A 230 22.28 3.05 10.77
N ILE A 231 22.05 3.26 9.47
CA ILE A 231 21.28 2.35 8.61
C ILE A 231 22.15 1.86 7.46
N GLU A 232 22.25 0.55 7.31
CA GLU A 232 22.88 -0.13 6.19
C GLU A 232 21.81 -0.91 5.43
N ALA A 233 21.64 -0.64 4.13
CA ALA A 233 20.62 -1.29 3.32
C ALA A 233 21.13 -1.69 1.93
N THR A 234 20.68 -2.85 1.45
CA THR A 234 21.01 -3.37 0.13
C THR A 234 19.79 -3.25 -0.78
N ILE A 235 19.95 -2.55 -1.90
CA ILE A 235 19.05 -2.61 -3.06
C ILE A 235 19.44 -3.80 -3.92
N VAL A 236 18.53 -4.76 -4.07
CA VAL A 236 18.71 -5.96 -4.88
C VAL A 236 18.07 -5.76 -6.25
N CYS A 237 18.75 -6.16 -7.32
CA CYS A 237 18.21 -6.17 -8.68
C CYS A 237 18.50 -7.50 -9.40
N GLU A 238 17.77 -7.81 -10.46
CA GLU A 238 17.88 -9.11 -11.14
C GLU A 238 19.06 -9.25 -12.11
N ARG A 239 19.54 -8.13 -12.68
CA ARG A 239 20.53 -8.14 -13.77
C ARG A 239 21.67 -7.19 -13.50
N ASP A 240 22.87 -7.55 -13.97
CA ASP A 240 24.05 -6.68 -13.89
C ASP A 240 23.85 -5.36 -14.65
N SER A 241 23.14 -5.38 -15.78
CA SER A 241 22.76 -4.15 -16.49
C SER A 241 21.91 -3.22 -15.62
N HIS A 242 20.97 -3.77 -14.84
CA HIS A 242 20.14 -2.99 -13.91
C HIS A 242 20.98 -2.43 -12.77
N LYS A 243 21.96 -3.18 -12.25
CA LYS A 243 22.89 -2.69 -11.22
C LYS A 243 23.58 -1.40 -11.67
N GLY A 244 24.07 -1.36 -12.90
CA GLY A 244 24.70 -0.16 -13.47
C GLY A 244 23.75 1.04 -13.49
N ILE A 245 22.47 0.83 -13.82
CA ILE A 245 21.46 1.89 -13.89
C ILE A 245 21.05 2.38 -12.49
N VAL A 246 20.86 1.46 -11.53
CA VAL A 246 20.56 1.81 -10.13
C VAL A 246 21.69 2.62 -9.51
N ILE A 247 22.95 2.30 -9.83
CA ILE A 247 24.11 3.09 -9.39
C ILE A 247 24.14 4.44 -10.12
N GLY A 248 23.97 4.43 -11.44
CA GLY A 248 24.07 5.60 -12.30
C GLY A 248 25.50 6.09 -12.49
N LYS A 249 25.72 6.98 -13.47
CA LYS A 249 27.05 7.54 -13.77
C LYS A 249 27.65 8.20 -12.53
N GLY A 250 28.82 7.72 -12.09
CA GLY A 250 29.49 8.23 -10.89
C GLY A 250 28.70 8.05 -9.58
N GLY A 251 27.74 7.12 -9.53
CA GLY A 251 26.90 6.92 -8.35
C GLY A 251 25.74 7.93 -8.21
N ALA A 252 25.49 8.75 -9.23
CA ALA A 252 24.51 9.84 -9.14
C ALA A 252 23.08 9.36 -8.86
N MET A 253 22.67 8.21 -9.44
CA MET A 253 21.32 7.67 -9.23
C MET A 253 21.16 7.12 -7.81
N LEU A 254 22.14 6.34 -7.34
CA LEU A 254 22.14 5.82 -5.97
C LEU A 254 22.15 6.95 -4.93
N LYS A 255 22.91 8.02 -5.20
CA LYS A 255 22.92 9.23 -4.36
C LYS A 255 21.56 9.92 -4.35
N LYS A 256 20.87 10.02 -5.49
CA LYS A 256 19.50 10.59 -5.58
C LYS A 256 18.52 9.77 -4.75
N ILE A 257 18.52 8.44 -4.91
CA ILE A 257 17.66 7.53 -4.13
C ILE A 257 17.94 7.68 -2.64
N GLY A 258 19.21 7.57 -2.23
CA GLY A 258 19.62 7.64 -0.83
C GLY A 258 19.33 8.99 -0.17
N SER A 259 19.56 10.10 -0.88
CA SER A 259 19.32 11.45 -0.32
C SER A 259 17.83 11.69 -0.06
N ASN A 260 16.97 11.28 -1.00
CA ASN A 260 15.52 11.40 -0.86
C ASN A 260 14.95 10.43 0.19
N ALA A 261 15.52 9.22 0.29
CA ALA A 261 15.08 8.25 1.29
C ALA A 261 15.47 8.70 2.69
N ARG A 262 16.72 9.15 2.87
CA ARG A 262 17.23 9.65 4.15
C ARG A 262 16.35 10.76 4.72
N TYR A 263 15.99 11.76 3.91
CA TYR A 263 15.12 12.85 4.34
C TYR A 263 13.78 12.37 4.91
N GLU A 264 13.19 11.35 4.29
CA GLU A 264 11.91 10.81 4.75
C GLU A 264 12.05 9.91 5.97
N ILE A 265 13.12 9.10 6.03
CA ILE A 265 13.42 8.25 7.19
C ILE A 265 13.72 9.12 8.43
N GLU A 266 14.43 10.25 8.28
CA GLU A 266 14.70 11.17 9.40
C GLU A 266 13.40 11.71 10.01
N ARG A 267 12.39 11.97 9.18
CA ARG A 267 11.07 12.43 9.66
C ARG A 267 10.24 11.31 10.28
N LEU A 268 10.34 10.09 9.76
CA LEU A 268 9.66 8.92 10.31
C LEU A 268 10.21 8.57 11.71
N LEU A 269 11.53 8.57 11.86
CA LEU A 269 12.19 8.15 13.10
C LEU A 269 12.37 9.28 14.11
N GLU A 270 12.18 10.54 13.68
CA GLU A 270 12.49 11.74 14.50
C GLU A 270 13.98 11.81 14.95
N GLU A 271 14.87 11.19 14.18
CA GLU A 271 16.31 11.15 14.41
C GLU A 271 17.10 11.57 13.16
N GLN A 272 18.36 11.98 13.32
CA GLN A 272 19.26 12.10 12.18
C GLN A 272 19.63 10.70 11.65
N VAL A 273 19.81 10.55 10.34
CA VAL A 273 20.04 9.23 9.74
C VAL A 273 21.36 9.22 8.98
N ASN A 274 22.21 8.24 9.28
CA ASN A 274 23.37 7.91 8.46
C ASN A 274 23.04 6.69 7.58
N LEU A 275 22.53 6.94 6.38
CA LEU A 275 22.11 5.91 5.44
C LEU A 275 23.24 5.50 4.48
N LYS A 276 23.61 4.22 4.50
CA LYS A 276 24.51 3.60 3.53
C LYS A 276 23.73 2.62 2.65
N LEU A 277 23.88 2.78 1.33
CA LEU A 277 23.23 1.93 0.34
C LEU A 277 24.24 1.11 -0.46
N TRP A 278 23.96 -0.18 -0.64
CA TRP A 278 24.66 -1.06 -1.58
C TRP A 278 23.72 -1.53 -2.67
N VAL A 279 24.28 -1.92 -3.82
CA VAL A 279 23.51 -2.55 -4.91
C VAL A 279 24.07 -3.94 -5.17
N LYS A 280 23.24 -4.98 -5.03
CA LYS A 280 23.63 -6.38 -5.27
C LYS A 280 22.73 -7.00 -6.35
N VAL A 281 23.31 -7.89 -7.15
CA VAL A 281 22.55 -8.65 -8.15
C VAL A 281 22.15 -9.99 -7.57
N LYS A 282 20.87 -10.32 -7.66
CA LYS A 282 20.30 -11.64 -7.38
C LYS A 282 19.44 -12.03 -8.57
N LYS A 283 19.98 -12.88 -9.44
CA LYS A 283 19.31 -13.32 -10.66
C LYS A 283 17.98 -13.99 -10.33
N ASP A 284 16.95 -13.61 -11.08
CA ASP A 284 15.61 -14.24 -11.08
C ASP A 284 15.00 -14.40 -9.69
N TRP A 285 15.27 -13.46 -8.79
CA TRP A 285 14.81 -13.56 -7.40
C TRP A 285 13.28 -13.57 -7.29
N ARG A 286 12.57 -12.95 -8.23
CA ARG A 286 11.09 -12.94 -8.31
C ARG A 286 10.47 -14.29 -8.65
N ASP A 287 11.28 -15.26 -9.07
CA ASP A 287 10.88 -16.64 -9.38
C ASP A 287 11.50 -17.67 -8.42
N SER A 288 12.21 -17.20 -7.38
CA SER A 288 12.80 -18.04 -6.34
C SER A 288 12.04 -17.91 -5.02
N ASP A 289 11.30 -18.93 -4.62
CA ASP A 289 10.50 -18.92 -3.39
C ASP A 289 11.37 -18.66 -2.13
N SER A 290 12.60 -19.20 -2.10
CA SER A 290 13.55 -18.94 -1.00
C SER A 290 14.00 -17.48 -0.95
N MET A 291 14.31 -16.86 -2.08
CA MET A 291 14.72 -15.45 -2.10
C MET A 291 13.53 -14.53 -1.82
N MET A 292 12.36 -14.85 -2.36
CA MET A 292 11.12 -14.15 -2.06
C MET A 292 10.84 -14.13 -0.55
N LYS A 293 10.91 -15.29 0.11
CA LYS A 293 10.76 -15.40 1.58
C LYS A 293 11.78 -14.54 2.33
N ASN A 294 13.05 -14.56 1.91
CA ASN A 294 14.10 -13.73 2.51
C ASN A 294 13.87 -12.22 2.34
N PHE A 295 13.09 -11.81 1.35
CA PHE A 295 12.71 -10.41 1.12
C PHE A 295 11.34 -10.05 1.71
N GLY A 296 10.78 -10.92 2.55
CA GLY A 296 9.51 -10.68 3.23
C GLY A 296 8.27 -11.07 2.42
N TYR A 297 8.43 -11.78 1.29
CA TYR A 297 7.33 -12.30 0.48
C TYR A 297 7.12 -13.79 0.78
N ASN A 298 6.45 -14.10 1.90
CA ASN A 298 6.27 -15.46 2.38
C ASN A 298 4.88 -16.00 2.03
N LYS A 299 4.81 -17.03 1.17
CA LYS A 299 3.53 -17.69 0.78
C LYS A 299 2.83 -18.37 1.95
N ASP A 300 3.57 -18.77 2.99
CA ASP A 300 3.02 -19.44 4.17
C ASP A 300 2.25 -18.48 5.10
N GLU A 301 2.37 -17.16 4.87
CA GLU A 301 1.73 -16.10 5.67
C GLU A 301 0.49 -15.48 4.99
N ILE A 302 0.15 -15.97 3.79
CA ILE A 302 -1.11 -15.66 3.09
C ILE A 302 -2.21 -16.52 3.70
#